data_AF-A0A936TBW5-F1
#
_entry.id   AF-A0A936TBW5-F1
#
_cell.length_a   1.000
_cell.length_b   1.000
_cell.length_c   1.000
_cell.angle_alpha   90.00
_cell.angle_beta   90.00
_cell.angle_gamma   90.00
#
_symmetry.space_group_name_H-M   'P 1'
#
loop_
_entity.id
_entity.type
_entity.pdbx_description
1 polymer ?
#
loop_
_entity_poly.entity_id
_entity_poly.type
_entity_poly.pdbx_seq_one_letter_code
_entity_poly.pdbx_strand_id
1 'polypeptide(L)'
;MKNYYKLILFFFLILRYDIYYCQNSTTSYKVTADKLNVRSAPDENAEVIKTLPTDETIELESVSNGWGKIKNNELQYVKMDYLTPVPLNIIPVPESKPERSWRSLPLIAITAFLLGPIFIILLNIYMFKAKKKRIKNLESTILQDIENIDLAKKNLAEKERLIEEQNKVHQANIDASYENLFNKISKIYGHENALKFHNNDLWIGMHWRLVHHIKGLPQEVKENVSANKTILHWNYDQYISRGATKYRKRIILEDDIVTSWQDL
;
A
#
# COMPACT_ATOMS: atom_id res chain seq x y z
N MET A 1 -18.59 -55.80 5.69
CA MET A 1 -19.13 -55.28 6.96
C MET A 1 -18.32 -55.66 8.22
N LYS A 2 -17.61 -56.81 8.26
CA LYS A 2 -16.82 -57.24 9.45
C LYS A 2 -15.55 -56.42 9.78
N ASN A 3 -15.13 -55.46 8.96
CA ASN A 3 -13.96 -54.61 9.28
C ASN A 3 -14.33 -53.20 9.77
N TYR A 4 -15.58 -52.77 9.53
CA TYR A 4 -16.05 -51.44 9.95
C TYR A 4 -16.23 -51.34 11.48
N TYR A 5 -16.67 -52.42 12.13
CA TYR A 5 -16.84 -52.41 13.58
C TYR A 5 -15.51 -52.28 14.33
N LYS A 6 -14.41 -52.82 13.78
CA LYS A 6 -13.05 -52.67 14.36
C LYS A 6 -12.54 -51.23 14.23
N LEU A 7 -12.81 -50.57 13.10
CA LEU A 7 -12.45 -49.16 12.88
C LEU A 7 -13.27 -48.23 13.80
N ILE A 8 -14.55 -48.53 13.98
CA ILE A 8 -15.45 -47.79 14.89
C ILE A 8 -15.04 -47.99 16.36
N LEU A 9 -14.71 -49.22 16.77
CA LEU A 9 -14.18 -49.51 18.11
C LEU A 9 -12.84 -48.83 18.37
N PHE A 10 -11.98 -48.74 17.35
CA PHE A 10 -10.71 -48.00 17.43
C PHE A 10 -10.94 -46.49 17.59
N PHE A 11 -11.91 -45.92 16.87
CA PHE A 11 -12.30 -44.51 17.00
C PHE A 11 -12.89 -44.19 18.38
N PHE A 12 -13.71 -45.09 18.96
CA PHE A 12 -14.20 -44.96 20.33
C PHE A 12 -13.12 -45.15 21.38
N LEU A 13 -12.09 -45.95 21.13
CA LEU A 13 -10.91 -46.06 21.99
C LEU A 13 -10.08 -44.77 22.01
N ILE A 14 -9.91 -44.12 20.85
CA ILE A 14 -9.20 -42.83 20.75
C ILE A 14 -10.00 -41.73 21.45
N LEU A 15 -11.30 -41.59 21.17
CA LEU A 15 -12.14 -40.58 21.84
C LEU A 15 -12.26 -40.79 23.36
N ARG A 16 -12.18 -42.04 23.82
CA ARG A 16 -12.20 -42.37 25.26
C ARG A 16 -10.85 -42.12 25.95
N TYR A 17 -9.75 -42.16 25.19
CA TYR A 17 -8.42 -41.77 25.67
C TYR A 17 -8.36 -40.25 25.91
N ASP A 18 -8.86 -39.44 24.98
CA ASP A 18 -8.85 -37.97 25.10
C ASP A 18 -9.72 -37.45 26.27
N ILE A 19 -10.88 -38.07 26.52
CA ILE A 19 -11.77 -37.69 27.63
C ILE A 19 -11.18 -38.10 29.00
N TYR A 20 -10.35 -39.15 29.06
CA TYR A 20 -9.73 -39.60 30.32
C TYR A 20 -8.60 -38.67 30.80
N TYR A 21 -7.90 -37.97 29.89
CA TYR A 21 -6.91 -36.96 30.26
C TYR A 21 -7.51 -35.59 30.60
N CYS A 22 -8.82 -35.41 30.50
CA CYS A 22 -9.48 -34.15 30.83
C CYS A 22 -10.26 -34.26 32.15
N GLN A 23 -9.55 -34.56 33.24
CA GLN A 23 -10.02 -34.29 34.61
C GLN A 23 -9.00 -33.38 35.32
N ASN A 24 -9.32 -32.08 35.31
CA ASN A 24 -8.93 -31.08 36.31
C ASN A 24 -7.48 -31.09 36.85
N SER A 25 -6.46 -30.93 36.00
CA SER A 25 -5.15 -30.43 36.46
C SER A 25 -5.07 -28.92 36.25
N THR A 26 -5.58 -28.17 37.23
CA THR A 26 -5.33 -26.72 37.25
C THR A 26 -3.91 -26.51 37.76
N THR A 27 -2.93 -26.56 36.87
CA THR A 27 -1.53 -26.29 37.21
C THR A 27 -1.40 -24.80 37.54
N SER A 28 -1.25 -24.49 38.82
CA SER A 28 -0.96 -23.14 39.28
C SER A 28 0.51 -22.80 39.04
N TYR A 29 0.81 -21.57 38.65
CA TYR A 29 2.15 -21.08 38.39
C TYR A 29 2.47 -19.92 39.32
N LYS A 30 3.69 -19.88 39.84
CA LYS A 30 4.19 -18.83 40.73
C LYS A 30 5.15 -17.90 39.97
N VAL A 31 4.97 -16.60 40.13
CA VAL A 31 5.83 -15.56 39.53
C VAL A 31 7.19 -15.53 40.22
N THR A 32 8.27 -15.68 39.44
CA THR A 32 9.65 -15.65 39.94
C THR A 32 10.35 -14.30 39.75
N ALA A 33 9.80 -13.41 38.94
CA ALA A 33 10.36 -12.07 38.70
C ALA A 33 9.93 -11.06 39.78
N ASP A 34 10.76 -10.04 40.04
CA ASP A 34 10.43 -8.90 40.92
C ASP A 34 9.13 -8.22 40.51
N LYS A 35 8.96 -8.01 39.19
CA LYS A 35 7.74 -7.54 38.55
C LYS A 35 7.58 -8.20 37.19
N LEU A 36 6.48 -8.92 36.98
CA LEU A 36 6.15 -9.57 35.72
C LEU A 36 5.09 -8.76 34.97
N ASN A 37 5.40 -8.34 33.75
CA ASN A 37 4.46 -7.61 32.89
C ASN A 37 3.40 -8.56 32.32
N VAL A 38 2.13 -8.19 32.50
CA VAL A 38 0.98 -8.79 31.81
C VAL A 38 0.69 -7.96 30.58
N ARG A 39 0.66 -8.61 29.41
CA ARG A 39 0.51 -7.95 28.11
C ARG A 39 -0.79 -8.29 27.42
N SER A 40 -1.22 -7.42 26.51
CA SER A 40 -2.44 -7.56 25.71
C SER A 40 -2.38 -8.63 24.62
N ALA A 41 -1.17 -9.02 24.21
CA ALA A 41 -0.91 -10.07 23.22
C ALA A 41 0.38 -10.83 23.58
N PRO A 42 0.58 -12.06 23.05
CA PRO A 42 1.80 -12.86 23.27
C PRO A 42 2.99 -12.34 22.43
N ASP A 43 3.37 -11.09 22.66
CA ASP A 43 4.45 -10.37 21.97
C ASP A 43 5.20 -9.48 22.98
N GLU A 44 6.53 -9.40 22.85
CA GLU A 44 7.37 -8.55 23.70
C GLU A 44 7.10 -7.06 23.48
N ASN A 45 6.56 -6.68 22.32
CA ASN A 45 6.20 -5.32 21.96
C ASN A 45 4.74 -4.96 22.29
N ALA A 46 3.94 -5.92 22.77
CA ALA A 46 2.55 -5.67 23.11
C ALA A 46 2.40 -4.76 24.33
N GLU A 47 1.30 -3.99 24.39
CA GLU A 47 1.01 -3.09 25.51
C GLU A 47 1.00 -3.83 26.85
N VAL A 48 1.62 -3.22 27.87
CA VAL A 48 1.61 -3.74 29.24
C VAL A 48 0.33 -3.25 29.93
N ILE A 49 -0.58 -4.18 30.21
CA ILE A 49 -1.87 -3.91 30.85
C ILE A 49 -1.69 -3.71 32.36
N LYS A 50 -0.87 -4.56 32.99
CA LYS A 50 -0.59 -4.52 34.43
C LYS A 50 0.70 -5.28 34.76
N THR A 51 1.13 -5.21 36.01
CA THR A 51 2.27 -5.98 36.54
C THR A 51 1.85 -6.88 37.68
N LEU A 52 2.34 -8.11 37.70
CA LEU A 52 2.23 -9.04 38.82
C LEU A 52 3.50 -8.91 39.69
N PRO A 53 3.40 -8.83 41.03
CA PRO A 53 4.54 -8.90 41.91
C PRO A 53 5.09 -10.33 42.00
N THR A 54 6.30 -10.46 42.53
CA THR A 54 6.89 -11.76 42.89
C THR A 54 5.97 -12.56 43.79
N ASP A 55 6.04 -13.87 43.67
CA ASP A 55 5.30 -14.84 44.45
C ASP A 55 3.78 -14.87 44.23
N GLU A 56 3.22 -14.01 43.36
CA GLU A 56 1.82 -14.13 42.94
C GLU A 56 1.59 -15.47 42.24
N THR A 57 0.49 -16.14 42.57
CA THR A 57 0.08 -17.41 41.98
C THR A 57 -1.03 -17.19 40.96
N ILE A 58 -0.83 -17.69 39.74
CA ILE A 58 -1.75 -17.54 38.62
C ILE A 58 -2.11 -18.88 38.01
N GLU A 59 -3.31 -18.96 37.46
CA GLU A 59 -3.77 -20.09 36.65
C GLU A 59 -3.68 -19.74 35.17
N LEU A 60 -3.17 -20.66 34.35
CA LEU A 60 -3.08 -20.48 32.91
C LEU A 60 -4.15 -21.33 32.21
N GLU A 61 -4.86 -20.73 31.25
CA GLU A 61 -5.83 -21.41 30.40
C GLU A 61 -5.14 -22.17 29.26
N SER A 62 -4.07 -21.59 28.70
CA SER A 62 -3.29 -22.21 27.64
C SER A 62 -1.86 -21.67 27.62
N VAL A 63 -0.96 -22.47 27.08
CA VAL A 63 0.44 -22.10 26.86
C VAL A 63 0.77 -22.32 25.39
N SER A 64 1.32 -21.30 24.73
CA SER A 64 1.73 -21.37 23.32
C SER A 64 2.92 -20.46 23.06
N ASN A 65 3.90 -20.95 22.31
CA ASN A 65 5.04 -20.17 21.84
C ASN A 65 5.79 -19.38 22.95
N GLY A 66 5.92 -19.97 24.15
CA GLY A 66 6.58 -19.34 25.31
C GLY A 66 5.71 -18.36 26.10
N TRP A 67 4.43 -18.23 25.77
CA TRP A 67 3.48 -17.36 26.45
C TRP A 67 2.36 -18.15 27.12
N GLY A 68 2.02 -17.78 28.35
CA GLY A 68 0.88 -18.27 29.09
C GLY A 68 -0.28 -17.29 29.03
N LYS A 69 -1.48 -17.77 28.68
CA LYS A 69 -2.73 -17.00 28.79
C LYS A 69 -3.33 -17.19 30.18
N ILE A 70 -3.58 -16.10 30.91
CA ILE A 70 -4.15 -16.16 32.25
C ILE A 70 -5.63 -16.56 32.16
N LYS A 71 -6.04 -17.53 32.99
CA LYS A 71 -7.41 -18.03 33.04
C LYS A 71 -8.40 -16.97 33.54
N ASN A 72 -9.62 -17.00 33.00
CA ASN A 72 -10.73 -16.08 33.31
C ASN A 72 -10.52 -14.60 32.93
N ASN A 73 -9.47 -14.26 32.18
CA ASN A 73 -9.28 -12.93 31.62
C ASN A 73 -9.09 -13.01 30.10
N GLU A 74 -9.91 -12.28 29.34
CA GLU A 74 -9.72 -12.14 27.91
C GLU A 74 -8.48 -11.27 27.64
N LEU A 75 -7.56 -11.78 26.82
CA LEU A 75 -6.40 -11.05 26.29
C LEU A 75 -5.30 -10.66 27.31
N GLN A 76 -5.05 -11.47 28.34
CA GLN A 76 -3.93 -11.26 29.27
C GLN A 76 -2.89 -12.38 29.14
N TYR A 77 -1.67 -11.98 28.77
CA TYR A 77 -0.56 -12.89 28.49
C TYR A 77 0.67 -12.58 29.34
N VAL A 78 1.37 -13.62 29.75
CA VAL A 78 2.61 -13.55 30.53
C VAL A 78 3.67 -14.45 29.92
N LYS A 79 4.94 -14.05 30.02
CA LYS A 79 6.06 -14.84 29.49
C LYS A 79 6.36 -16.00 30.44
N MET A 80 6.44 -17.21 29.91
CA MET A 80 6.63 -18.44 30.70
C MET A 80 7.98 -18.49 31.42
N ASP A 81 9.00 -17.79 30.90
CA ASP A 81 10.36 -17.75 31.48
C ASP A 81 10.39 -17.25 32.93
N TYR A 82 9.36 -16.50 33.34
CA TYR A 82 9.25 -15.91 34.68
C TYR A 82 8.21 -16.61 35.57
N LEU A 83 7.83 -17.83 35.20
CA LEU A 83 6.84 -18.63 35.92
C LEU A 83 7.43 -19.99 36.26
N THR A 84 7.20 -20.44 37.50
CA THR A 84 7.51 -21.80 37.92
C THR A 84 6.23 -22.52 38.31
N PRO A 85 6.02 -23.78 37.87
CA PRO A 85 4.85 -24.54 38.28
C PRO A 85 4.89 -24.77 39.78
N VAL A 86 3.78 -24.48 40.46
CA VAL A 86 3.59 -24.86 41.86
C VAL A 86 3.18 -26.33 41.86
N PRO A 87 4.00 -27.26 42.39
CA PRO A 87 3.60 -28.65 42.50
C PRO A 87 2.38 -28.73 43.41
N LEU A 88 1.33 -29.40 42.94
CA LEU A 88 0.14 -29.65 43.75
C LEU A 88 0.57 -30.44 44.98
N ASN A 89 0.26 -29.92 46.18
CA ASN A 89 0.32 -30.72 47.39
C ASN A 89 -0.85 -31.71 47.34
N ILE A 90 -0.61 -32.89 46.78
CA ILE A 90 -1.58 -33.97 46.72
C ILE A 90 -1.71 -34.52 48.15
N ILE A 91 -2.65 -33.99 48.93
CA ILE A 91 -3.16 -34.76 50.07
C ILE A 91 -3.87 -35.97 49.44
N PRO A 92 -3.47 -37.21 49.75
CA PRO A 92 -4.12 -38.38 49.16
C PRO A 92 -5.60 -38.33 49.54
N VAL A 93 -6.45 -38.06 48.55
CA VAL A 93 -7.89 -38.18 48.68
C VAL A 93 -8.15 -39.66 49.00
N PRO A 94 -8.76 -40.02 50.15
CA PRO A 94 -9.05 -41.40 50.45
C PRO A 94 -9.96 -41.96 49.36
N GLU A 95 -9.53 -43.06 48.76
CA GLU A 95 -10.19 -43.73 47.65
C GLU A 95 -11.60 -44.17 48.08
N SER A 96 -12.63 -43.47 47.60
CA SER A 96 -14.01 -43.97 47.69
C SER A 96 -14.40 -44.59 46.35
N LYS A 97 -14.61 -45.91 46.39
CA LYS A 97 -14.98 -46.78 45.26
C LYS A 97 -16.29 -46.30 44.62
N PRO A 98 -16.34 -46.04 43.29
CA PRO A 98 -17.59 -45.67 42.65
C PRO A 98 -18.45 -46.92 42.41
N GLU A 99 -19.48 -47.13 43.23
CA GLU A 99 -20.51 -48.12 42.93
C GLU A 99 -21.58 -47.51 42.03
N ARG A 100 -21.34 -47.56 40.71
CA ARG A 100 -22.34 -47.19 39.68
C ARG A 100 -22.78 -48.48 38.97
N SER A 101 -24.04 -48.89 39.17
CA SER A 101 -24.60 -50.12 38.59
C SER A 101 -24.92 -49.96 37.10
N TRP A 102 -24.43 -50.86 36.26
CA TRP A 102 -24.52 -50.80 34.79
C TRP A 102 -25.85 -51.35 34.22
N ARG A 103 -26.86 -51.64 35.05
CA ARG A 103 -28.06 -52.37 34.62
C ARG A 103 -29.17 -51.52 34.00
N SER A 104 -29.04 -50.20 34.01
CA SER A 104 -29.94 -49.31 33.27
C SER A 104 -29.16 -48.13 32.69
N LEU A 105 -28.48 -48.34 31.56
CA LEU A 105 -28.34 -47.20 30.65
C LEU A 105 -29.77 -46.87 30.22
N PRO A 106 -30.36 -45.73 30.63
CA PRO A 106 -31.69 -45.38 30.16
C PRO A 106 -31.62 -45.34 28.63
N LEU A 107 -32.69 -45.80 27.95
CA LEU A 107 -32.82 -45.87 26.49
C LEU A 107 -32.24 -44.65 25.74
N ILE A 108 -32.28 -43.49 26.40
CA ILE A 108 -31.69 -42.19 26.06
C ILE A 108 -30.19 -42.26 25.66
N ALA A 109 -29.38 -43.08 26.33
CA ALA A 109 -27.94 -43.19 26.03
C ALA A 109 -27.68 -43.92 24.70
N ILE A 110 -28.51 -44.91 24.36
CA ILE A 110 -28.43 -45.66 23.09
C ILE A 110 -28.94 -44.78 21.93
N THR A 111 -30.02 -44.03 22.15
CA THR A 111 -30.56 -43.11 21.13
C THR A 111 -29.60 -41.96 20.83
N ALA A 112 -28.92 -41.41 21.83
CA ALA A 112 -27.92 -40.35 21.64
C ALA A 112 -26.71 -40.84 20.83
N PHE A 113 -26.29 -42.09 21.03
CA PHE A 113 -25.14 -42.68 20.34
C PHE A 113 -25.42 -42.99 18.86
N LEU A 114 -26.66 -43.33 18.50
CA LEU A 114 -27.07 -43.60 17.12
C LEU A 114 -27.46 -42.33 16.35
N LEU A 115 -28.13 -41.36 16.99
CA LEU A 115 -28.62 -40.15 16.34
C LEU A 115 -27.58 -39.02 16.26
N GLY A 116 -26.67 -38.92 17.23
CA GLY A 116 -25.63 -37.88 17.26
C GLY A 116 -24.74 -37.84 16.01
N PRO A 117 -24.17 -38.98 15.56
CA PRO A 117 -23.36 -39.03 14.35
C PRO A 117 -24.15 -38.65 13.10
N ILE A 118 -25.40 -39.11 13.01
CA ILE A 118 -26.30 -38.79 11.88
C ILE A 118 -26.58 -37.29 11.85
N PHE A 119 -26.85 -36.67 13.00
CA PHE A 119 -27.05 -35.23 13.11
C PHE A 119 -25.81 -34.42 12.67
N ILE A 120 -24.61 -34.83 13.08
CA ILE A 120 -23.35 -34.19 12.65
C ILE A 120 -23.16 -34.31 11.13
N ILE A 121 -23.44 -35.47 10.54
CA ILE A 121 -23.37 -35.70 9.10
C ILE A 121 -24.35 -34.77 8.36
N LEU A 122 -25.60 -34.69 8.83
CA LEU A 122 -26.61 -33.81 8.25
C LEU A 122 -26.22 -32.33 8.34
N LEU A 123 -25.67 -31.91 9.49
CA LEU A 123 -25.15 -30.55 9.69
C LEU A 123 -24.00 -30.25 8.72
N ASN A 124 -23.06 -31.18 8.54
CA ASN A 124 -21.96 -31.03 7.59
C ASN A 124 -22.46 -30.93 6.14
N ILE A 125 -23.44 -31.74 5.73
CA ILE A 125 -24.07 -31.66 4.41
C ILE A 125 -24.75 -30.29 4.21
N TYR A 126 -25.47 -29.81 5.23
CA TYR A 126 -26.10 -28.50 5.20
C TYR A 126 -25.05 -27.38 5.04
N MET A 127 -23.99 -27.41 5.84
CA MET A 127 -22.90 -26.44 5.76
C MET A 127 -22.18 -26.49 4.41
N PHE A 128 -21.96 -27.68 3.83
CA PHE A 128 -21.38 -27.81 2.50
C PHE A 128 -22.27 -27.19 1.41
N LYS A 129 -23.58 -27.44 1.45
CA LYS A 129 -24.54 -26.82 0.52
C LYS A 129 -24.54 -25.29 0.66
N ALA A 130 -24.51 -24.78 1.88
CA ALA A 130 -24.45 -23.34 2.16
C ALA A 130 -23.15 -22.72 1.62
N LYS A 131 -21.99 -23.35 1.86
CA LYS A 131 -20.69 -22.93 1.31
C LYS A 131 -20.68 -22.94 -0.22
N LYS A 132 -21.19 -24.00 -0.85
CA LYS A 132 -21.26 -24.11 -2.32
C LYS A 132 -22.11 -22.99 -2.94
N LYS A 133 -23.25 -22.65 -2.33
CA LYS A 133 -24.08 -21.52 -2.79
C LYS A 133 -23.33 -20.19 -2.71
N ARG A 134 -22.61 -19.95 -1.60
CA ARG A 134 -21.79 -18.75 -1.43
C ARG A 134 -20.68 -18.65 -2.48
N ILE A 135 -20.01 -19.76 -2.78
CA ILE A 135 -18.96 -19.83 -3.82
C ILE A 135 -19.55 -19.45 -5.18
N LYS A 136 -20.69 -20.04 -5.57
CA LYS A 136 -21.32 -19.72 -6.87
C LYS A 136 -21.72 -18.25 -6.99
N ASN A 137 -22.25 -17.65 -5.91
CA ASN A 137 -22.57 -16.22 -5.90
C ASN A 137 -21.31 -15.37 -6.03
N LEU A 138 -20.24 -15.74 -5.33
CA LEU A 138 -18.96 -15.05 -5.41
C LEU A 138 -18.36 -15.12 -6.83
N GLU A 139 -18.41 -16.30 -7.47
CA GLU A 139 -18.01 -16.48 -8.87
C GLU A 139 -18.77 -15.53 -9.81
N SER A 140 -20.09 -15.38 -9.64
CA SER A 140 -20.86 -14.46 -10.48
C SER A 140 -20.47 -12.99 -10.30
N THR A 141 -20.17 -12.57 -9.07
CA THR A 141 -19.69 -11.21 -8.79
C THR A 141 -18.31 -10.98 -9.42
N ILE A 142 -17.39 -11.93 -9.24
CA ILE A 142 -16.04 -11.84 -9.82
C ILE A 142 -16.10 -11.72 -11.34
N LEU A 143 -16.95 -12.50 -12.02
CA LEU A 143 -17.10 -12.41 -13.47
C LEU A 143 -17.63 -11.05 -13.93
N GLN A 144 -18.59 -10.47 -13.20
CA GLN A 144 -19.11 -9.13 -13.51
C GLN A 144 -18.03 -8.06 -13.32
N ASP A 145 -17.23 -8.17 -12.27
CA ASP A 145 -16.13 -7.23 -12.01
C ASP A 145 -15.06 -7.32 -13.09
N ILE A 146 -14.75 -8.52 -13.59
CA ILE A 146 -13.84 -8.72 -14.73
C ILE A 146 -14.37 -8.01 -15.98
N GLU A 147 -15.65 -8.18 -16.32
CA GLU A 147 -16.27 -7.51 -17.46
C GLU A 147 -16.22 -5.99 -17.32
N ASN A 148 -16.53 -5.46 -16.13
CA ASN A 148 -16.46 -4.03 -15.83
C ASN A 148 -15.02 -3.49 -15.99
N ILE A 149 -14.02 -4.26 -15.54
CA ILE A 149 -12.61 -3.91 -15.70
C ILE A 149 -12.21 -3.88 -17.17
N ASP A 150 -12.64 -4.85 -17.97
CA ASP A 150 -12.30 -4.91 -19.39
C ASP A 150 -12.98 -3.79 -20.19
N LEU A 151 -14.23 -3.45 -19.86
CA LEU A 151 -14.89 -2.27 -20.42
C LEU A 151 -14.15 -0.98 -20.04
N ALA A 152 -13.75 -0.83 -18.78
CA ALA A 152 -12.99 0.33 -18.32
C ALA A 152 -11.66 0.48 -19.06
N LYS A 153 -10.93 -0.62 -19.29
CA LYS A 153 -9.69 -0.62 -20.09
C LYS A 153 -9.93 -0.19 -21.53
N LYS A 154 -11.01 -0.67 -22.17
CA LYS A 154 -11.36 -0.27 -23.53
C LYS A 154 -11.65 1.23 -23.62
N ASN A 155 -12.44 1.76 -22.68
CA ASN A 155 -12.76 3.18 -22.62
C ASN A 155 -11.51 4.03 -22.36
N LEU A 156 -10.56 3.54 -21.55
CA LEU A 156 -9.28 4.21 -21.33
C LEU A 156 -8.46 4.28 -22.61
N ALA A 157 -8.32 3.18 -23.34
CA ALA A 157 -7.60 3.13 -24.61
C ALA A 157 -8.22 4.06 -25.67
N GLU A 158 -9.55 4.21 -25.69
CA GLU A 158 -10.23 5.16 -26.57
C GLU A 158 -9.90 6.61 -26.17
N LYS A 159 -9.91 6.94 -24.87
CA LYS A 159 -9.52 8.27 -24.38
C LYS A 159 -8.08 8.61 -24.74
N GLU A 160 -7.15 7.67 -24.62
CA GLU A 160 -5.75 7.87 -25.00
C GLU A 160 -5.61 8.21 -26.49
N ARG A 161 -6.35 7.50 -27.37
CA ARG A 161 -6.37 7.81 -28.81
C ARG A 161 -6.90 9.21 -29.10
N LEU A 162 -7.96 9.62 -28.41
CA LEU A 162 -8.53 10.96 -28.57
C LEU A 162 -7.55 12.06 -28.15
N ILE A 163 -6.83 11.84 -27.03
CA ILE A 163 -5.78 12.76 -26.57
C ILE A 163 -4.65 12.83 -27.60
N GLU A 164 -4.22 11.69 -28.14
CA GLU A 164 -3.18 11.66 -29.18
C GLU A 164 -3.60 12.42 -30.44
N GLU A 165 -4.84 12.23 -30.90
CA GLU A 165 -5.41 12.95 -32.04
C GLU A 165 -5.49 14.46 -31.79
N GLN A 166 -5.96 14.88 -30.61
CA GLN A 166 -5.99 16.29 -30.22
C GLN A 166 -4.58 16.90 -30.21
N ASN A 167 -3.59 16.19 -29.68
CA ASN A 167 -2.21 16.64 -29.67
C ASN A 167 -1.65 16.78 -31.09
N LYS A 168 -1.97 15.86 -32.00
CA LYS A 168 -1.58 15.96 -33.42
C LYS A 168 -2.17 17.20 -34.08
N VAL A 169 -3.46 17.46 -33.87
CA VAL A 169 -4.14 18.66 -34.41
C VAL A 169 -3.53 19.93 -33.82
N HIS A 170 -3.27 19.95 -32.51
CA HIS A 170 -2.64 21.09 -31.85
C HIS A 170 -1.25 21.38 -32.42
N GLN A 171 -0.42 20.35 -32.60
CA GLN A 171 0.90 20.48 -33.20
C GLN A 171 0.82 21.00 -34.63
N ALA A 172 -0.07 20.46 -35.46
CA ALA A 172 -0.26 20.93 -36.83
C ALA A 172 -0.68 22.41 -36.90
N ASN A 173 -1.51 22.88 -35.96
CA ASN A 173 -1.89 24.29 -35.87
C ASN A 173 -0.70 25.19 -35.48
N ILE A 174 0.16 24.72 -34.57
CA ILE A 174 1.40 25.41 -34.20
C ILE A 174 2.32 25.51 -35.42
N ASP A 175 2.54 24.40 -36.12
CA ASP A 175 3.39 24.34 -37.31
C ASP A 175 2.88 25.29 -38.41
N ALA A 176 1.56 25.29 -38.66
CA ALA A 176 0.94 26.21 -39.61
C ALA A 176 1.11 27.69 -39.21
N SER A 177 1.07 27.99 -37.91
CA SER A 177 1.33 29.35 -37.40
C SER A 177 2.78 29.76 -37.61
N TYR A 178 3.74 28.86 -37.37
CA TYR A 178 5.16 29.09 -37.64
C TYR A 178 5.42 29.30 -39.13
N GLU A 179 4.83 28.48 -40.00
CA GLU A 179 4.92 28.65 -41.45
C GLU A 179 4.33 30.00 -41.90
N ASN A 180 3.20 30.43 -41.34
CA ASN A 180 2.62 31.74 -41.65
C ASN A 180 3.55 32.89 -41.23
N LEU A 181 4.12 32.80 -40.02
CA LEU A 181 5.10 33.78 -39.54
C LEU A 181 6.36 33.80 -40.40
N PHE A 182 6.91 32.63 -40.73
CA PHE A 182 8.07 32.48 -41.59
C PHE A 182 7.82 33.12 -42.97
N ASN A 183 6.67 32.86 -43.58
CA ASN A 183 6.28 33.45 -44.86
C ASN A 183 6.15 34.97 -44.79
N LYS A 184 5.58 35.51 -43.69
CA LYS A 184 5.52 36.97 -43.47
C LYS A 184 6.90 37.58 -43.35
N ILE A 185 7.79 36.97 -42.58
CA ILE A 185 9.17 37.45 -42.43
C ILE A 185 9.91 37.35 -43.76
N SER A 186 9.78 36.24 -44.49
CA SER A 186 10.37 36.04 -45.82
C SER A 186 9.92 37.11 -46.81
N LYS A 187 8.64 37.50 -46.76
CA LYS A 187 8.09 38.57 -47.61
C LYS A 187 8.64 39.96 -47.27
N ILE A 188 8.89 40.26 -46.00
CA ILE A 188 9.33 41.60 -45.54
C ILE A 188 10.86 41.73 -45.59
N TYR A 189 11.59 40.72 -45.13
CA TYR A 189 13.04 40.75 -44.90
C TYR A 189 13.85 39.84 -45.83
N GLY A 190 13.17 39.07 -46.69
CA GLY A 190 13.79 38.07 -47.56
C GLY A 190 13.93 36.69 -46.92
N HIS A 191 14.01 35.66 -47.76
CA HIS A 191 14.05 34.27 -47.33
C HIS A 191 15.26 33.94 -46.44
N GLU A 192 16.45 34.48 -46.75
CA GLU A 192 17.67 34.25 -45.97
C GLU A 192 17.52 34.72 -44.51
N ASN A 193 16.92 35.90 -44.30
CA ASN A 193 16.69 36.42 -42.95
C ASN A 193 15.57 35.68 -42.22
N ALA A 194 14.57 35.17 -42.95
CA ALA A 194 13.58 34.27 -42.37
C ALA A 194 14.21 32.96 -41.87
N LEU A 195 15.19 32.40 -42.60
CA LEU A 195 15.95 31.24 -42.14
C LEU A 195 16.79 31.55 -40.89
N LYS A 196 17.44 32.72 -40.83
CA LYS A 196 18.13 33.18 -39.62
C LYS A 196 17.17 33.28 -38.44
N PHE A 197 15.98 33.86 -38.64
CA PHE A 197 14.95 33.89 -37.60
C PHE A 197 14.54 32.49 -37.12
N HIS A 198 14.29 31.55 -38.04
CA HIS A 198 13.94 30.17 -37.72
C HIS A 198 15.04 29.47 -36.90
N ASN A 199 16.30 29.76 -37.18
CA ASN A 199 17.45 29.23 -36.45
C ASN A 199 17.76 29.98 -35.14
N ASN A 200 16.92 30.95 -34.74
CA ASN A 200 17.14 31.84 -33.60
C ASN A 200 18.42 32.71 -33.69
N ASP A 201 18.84 33.03 -34.92
CA ASP A 201 19.99 33.86 -35.23
C ASP A 201 19.60 35.34 -35.42
N LEU A 202 20.52 36.22 -35.05
CA LEU A 202 20.39 37.66 -35.26
C LEU A 202 20.89 38.05 -36.66
N TRP A 203 20.33 39.11 -37.23
CA TRP A 203 20.88 39.77 -38.41
C TRP A 203 20.78 41.30 -38.29
N ILE A 204 21.59 42.00 -39.07
CA ILE A 204 21.61 43.46 -39.13
C ILE A 204 20.37 43.94 -39.89
N GLY A 205 19.61 44.86 -39.30
CA GLY A 205 18.31 45.30 -39.79
C GLY A 205 17.13 44.48 -39.27
N MET A 206 17.35 43.53 -38.35
CA MET A 206 16.27 42.83 -37.65
C MET A 206 15.49 43.83 -36.79
N HIS A 207 14.16 43.84 -36.90
CA HIS A 207 13.30 44.67 -36.04
C HIS A 207 13.23 44.09 -34.61
N TRP A 208 13.23 44.95 -33.59
CA TRP A 208 13.30 44.57 -32.18
C TRP A 208 12.26 43.53 -31.72
N ARG A 209 11.03 43.59 -32.24
CA ARG A 209 9.98 42.58 -31.96
C ARG A 209 10.42 41.15 -32.30
N LEU A 210 11.20 40.98 -33.36
CA LEU A 210 11.74 39.68 -33.74
C LEU A 210 12.87 39.27 -32.78
N VAL A 211 13.70 40.22 -32.35
CA VAL A 211 14.71 39.99 -31.29
C VAL A 211 14.05 39.47 -30.02
N HIS A 212 12.93 40.06 -29.60
CA HIS A 212 12.17 39.57 -28.44
C HIS A 212 11.65 38.15 -28.62
N HIS A 213 11.21 37.79 -29.83
CA HIS A 213 10.74 36.44 -30.08
C HIS A 213 11.88 35.41 -29.94
N ILE A 214 13.09 35.74 -30.40
CA ILE A 214 14.22 34.79 -30.39
C ILE A 214 15.07 34.82 -29.12
N LYS A 215 15.15 35.96 -28.42
CA LYS A 215 16.01 36.16 -27.22
C LYS A 215 15.23 36.43 -25.95
N GLY A 216 13.92 36.67 -26.04
CA GLY A 216 13.12 37.15 -24.92
C GLY A 216 13.38 38.62 -24.59
N LEU A 217 12.91 39.03 -23.41
CA LEU A 217 13.09 40.40 -22.92
C LEU A 217 14.50 40.60 -22.37
N PRO A 218 15.15 41.74 -22.65
CA PRO A 218 16.45 42.07 -22.07
C PRO A 218 16.33 42.32 -20.56
N GLN A 219 17.36 41.98 -19.80
CA GLN A 219 17.41 42.24 -18.35
C GLN A 219 17.74 43.70 -18.03
N GLU A 220 18.52 44.36 -18.89
CA GLU A 220 18.87 45.76 -18.76
C GLU A 220 18.82 46.45 -20.13
N VAL A 221 18.15 47.60 -20.17
CA VAL A 221 18.09 48.48 -21.35
C VAL A 221 18.73 49.81 -20.98
N LYS A 222 19.76 50.23 -21.74
CA LYS A 222 20.28 51.59 -21.67
C LYS A 222 19.91 52.33 -22.94
N GLU A 223 19.30 53.50 -22.79
CA GLU A 223 18.82 54.32 -23.89
C GLU A 223 19.62 55.61 -23.97
N ASN A 224 20.02 55.96 -25.20
CA ASN A 224 20.63 57.25 -25.52
C ASN A 224 19.80 57.89 -26.64
N VAL A 225 19.07 58.95 -26.31
CA VAL A 225 18.24 59.70 -27.25
C VAL A 225 18.98 60.94 -27.71
N SER A 226 19.02 61.15 -29.03
CA SER A 226 19.54 62.38 -29.66
C SER A 226 18.47 62.97 -30.58
N ALA A 227 18.68 64.20 -31.06
CA ALA A 227 17.70 64.91 -31.90
C ALA A 227 17.24 64.13 -33.15
N ASN A 228 18.10 63.26 -33.70
CA ASN A 228 17.85 62.58 -34.98
C ASN A 228 17.79 61.06 -34.87
N LYS A 229 18.10 60.47 -33.71
CA LYS A 229 18.15 59.02 -33.54
C LYS A 229 18.07 58.57 -32.10
N THR A 230 17.56 57.35 -31.90
CA THR A 230 17.53 56.65 -30.62
C THR A 230 18.42 55.42 -30.68
N ILE A 231 19.37 55.32 -29.74
CA ILE A 231 20.23 54.14 -29.59
C ILE A 231 19.86 53.39 -28.32
N LEU A 232 19.54 52.10 -28.47
CA LEU A 232 19.26 51.19 -27.36
C LEU A 232 20.36 50.15 -27.23
N HIS A 233 20.88 49.99 -26.01
CA HIS A 233 21.82 48.93 -25.65
C HIS A 233 21.09 47.94 -24.76
N TRP A 234 20.71 46.81 -25.35
CA TRP A 234 20.03 45.72 -24.67
C TRP A 234 21.05 44.70 -24.18
N ASN A 235 21.18 44.56 -22.86
CA ASN A 235 22.06 43.57 -22.28
C ASN A 235 21.23 42.33 -21.91
N TYR A 236 21.62 41.22 -22.53
CA TYR A 236 21.10 39.89 -22.29
C TYR A 236 22.06 39.15 -21.35
N ASP A 237 21.50 38.56 -20.29
CA ASP A 237 22.12 37.78 -19.24
C ASP A 237 22.88 38.56 -18.15
N GLN A 238 23.00 37.94 -16.96
CA GLN A 238 24.00 38.36 -15.98
C GLN A 238 25.39 37.95 -16.47
N TYR A 239 26.43 38.66 -16.02
CA TYR A 239 27.81 38.37 -16.40
C TYR A 239 28.17 36.88 -16.22
N ILE A 240 28.51 36.20 -17.31
CA ILE A 240 29.00 34.83 -17.32
C ILE A 240 30.53 34.87 -17.15
N SER A 241 31.04 34.26 -16.10
CA SER A 241 32.49 34.17 -15.85
C SER A 241 33.12 33.06 -16.70
N ARG A 242 34.15 33.38 -17.49
CA ARG A 242 35.03 32.40 -18.14
C ARG A 242 36.48 32.73 -17.75
N GLY A 243 36.97 32.10 -16.69
CA GLY A 243 38.24 32.44 -16.06
C GLY A 243 38.15 33.77 -15.28
N ALA A 244 39.10 34.67 -15.48
CA ALA A 244 39.12 35.99 -14.84
C ALA A 244 38.22 37.02 -15.54
N THR A 245 37.73 36.73 -16.74
CA THR A 245 36.95 37.66 -17.56
C THR A 245 35.46 37.36 -17.43
N LYS A 246 34.67 38.43 -17.32
CA LYS A 246 33.21 38.38 -17.26
C LYS A 246 32.65 38.82 -18.60
N TYR A 247 31.73 38.05 -19.14
CA TYR A 247 31.11 38.31 -20.44
C TYR A 247 29.60 38.54 -20.32
N ARG A 248 29.03 39.46 -21.09
CA ARG A 248 27.58 39.55 -21.30
C ARG A 248 27.25 39.90 -22.74
N LYS A 249 26.11 39.43 -23.26
CA LYS A 249 25.70 39.73 -24.62
C LYS A 249 25.01 41.08 -24.67
N ARG A 250 25.48 41.98 -25.52
CA ARG A 250 24.80 43.25 -25.81
C ARG A 250 24.34 43.28 -27.25
N ILE A 251 23.08 43.64 -27.45
CA ILE A 251 22.52 43.96 -28.76
C ILE A 251 22.34 45.48 -28.82
N ILE A 252 22.77 46.09 -29.91
CA ILE A 252 22.66 47.53 -30.16
C ILE A 252 21.59 47.72 -31.22
N LEU A 253 20.60 48.56 -30.90
CA LEU A 253 19.56 48.97 -31.82
C LEU A 253 19.65 50.47 -32.09
N GLU A 254 19.45 50.86 -33.34
CA GLU A 254 19.26 52.26 -33.74
C GLU A 254 17.87 52.34 -34.40
N ASP A 255 17.00 53.22 -33.91
CA ASP A 255 15.64 53.41 -34.43
C ASP A 255 14.89 52.07 -34.69
N ASP A 256 14.74 51.27 -33.63
CA ASP A 256 14.01 49.99 -33.61
C ASP A 256 14.63 48.81 -34.38
N ILE A 257 15.78 48.99 -35.04
CA ILE A 257 16.46 47.94 -35.81
C ILE A 257 17.83 47.59 -35.23
N VAL A 258 18.20 46.31 -35.31
CA VAL A 258 19.51 45.82 -34.87
C VAL A 258 20.61 46.33 -35.80
N THR A 259 21.61 47.00 -35.23
CA THR A 259 22.77 47.50 -35.98
C THR A 259 24.06 46.75 -35.66
N SER A 260 24.16 46.13 -34.49
CA SER A 260 25.29 45.29 -34.10
C SER A 260 25.00 44.52 -32.81
N TRP A 261 25.85 43.55 -32.49
CA TRP A 261 25.86 42.91 -31.19
C TRP A 261 27.29 42.49 -30.84
N GLN A 262 27.59 42.43 -29.55
CA GLN A 262 28.92 42.08 -29.06
C GLN A 262 28.83 41.40 -27.70
N ASP A 263 29.81 40.53 -27.43
CA ASP A 263 30.03 40.00 -26.09
C ASP A 263 31.00 40.95 -25.36
N LEU A 264 30.53 41.52 -24.24
CA LEU A 264 31.22 42.52 -23.41
C LEU A 264 31.93 41.90 -22.22
#